data_AF-A0A1E4RG50-F1
#
_entry.id   AF-A0A1E4RG50-F1
#
_cell.length_a   1.000
_cell.length_b   1.000
_cell.length_c   1.000
_cell.angle_alpha   90.00
_cell.angle_beta   90.00
_cell.angle_gamma   90.00
#
_symmetry.space_group_name_H-M   'P 1'
#
loop_
_entity.id
_entity.type
_entity.pdbx_description
1 polymer ?
#
loop_
_entity_poly.entity_id
_entity_poly.type
_entity_poly.pdbx_seq_one_letter_code
_entity_poly.pdbx_strand_id
1 'polypeptide(L)'
;MGFIAKLRAAKLAAPENEKPAIVKTHLRNMIVVPEMIGSVVGVYNGKVFNTVEIKPEMVGHYLGEFSISYTPVRHGRAGNASTRFIPLR
;
A
#
# COMPACT_ATOMS: atom_id res chain seq x y z
N MET A 1 3.37 18.74 -10.62
CA MET A 1 4.61 18.00 -10.30
C MET A 1 4.25 16.56 -9.92
N GLY A 2 4.18 15.72 -10.96
CA GLY A 2 3.54 14.40 -10.93
C GLY A 2 4.23 13.40 -10.02
N PHE A 3 3.44 12.49 -9.45
CA PHE A 3 3.86 11.39 -8.57
C PHE A 3 5.08 10.62 -9.10
N ILE A 4 5.19 10.43 -10.41
CA ILE A 4 6.32 9.78 -11.09
C ILE A 4 7.65 10.52 -10.84
N ALA A 5 7.65 11.86 -10.91
CA ALA A 5 8.88 12.63 -10.70
C ALA A 5 9.41 12.46 -9.27
N LYS A 6 8.51 12.35 -8.28
CA LYS A 6 8.89 12.08 -6.89
C LYS A 6 9.49 10.68 -6.71
N LEU A 7 8.93 9.68 -7.40
CA LEU A 7 9.47 8.31 -7.39
C LEU A 7 10.86 8.24 -8.02
N ARG A 8 11.06 8.94 -9.15
CA ARG A 8 12.39 9.03 -9.79
C ARG A 8 13.42 9.67 -8.86
N ALA A 9 13.06 10.79 -8.22
CA ALA A 9 13.94 11.45 -7.27
C ALA A 9 14.27 10.55 -6.06
N ALA A 10 13.27 9.84 -5.51
CA ALA A 10 13.47 8.92 -4.40
C ALA A 10 14.37 7.72 -4.76
N LYS A 11 14.27 7.23 -6.00
CA LYS A 11 15.11 6.14 -6.50
C LYS A 11 16.56 6.58 -6.74
N LEU A 12 16.78 7.79 -7.23
CA LEU A 12 18.11 8.36 -7.44
C LEU A 12 18.84 8.71 -6.14
N ALA A 13 18.09 9.11 -5.10
CA ALA A 13 18.66 9.47 -3.82
C ALA A 13 19.03 8.27 -2.93
N ALA A 14 18.56 7.07 -3.27
CA ALA A 14 18.82 5.86 -2.51
C ALA A 14 20.21 5.28 -2.88
N PRO A 15 21.04 4.86 -1.91
CA PRO A 15 22.29 4.18 -2.19
C PRO A 15 22.03 2.78 -2.79
N GLU A 16 23.01 2.27 -3.54
CA GLU A 16 22.91 0.93 -4.14
C GLU A 16 22.72 -0.13 -3.02
N ASN A 17 21.74 -1.03 -3.21
CA ASN A 17 21.21 -2.02 -2.25
C ASN A 17 20.26 -1.54 -1.14
N GLU A 18 19.97 -0.25 -0.99
CA GLU A 18 18.95 0.19 -0.03
C GLU A 18 17.58 0.45 -0.68
N LYS A 19 16.52 0.23 0.11
CA LYS A 19 15.15 0.51 -0.34
C LYS A 19 14.94 2.02 -0.40
N PRO A 20 14.38 2.54 -1.51
CA PRO A 20 14.13 3.98 -1.63
C PRO A 20 13.09 4.46 -0.62
N ALA A 21 13.15 5.76 -0.34
CA ALA A 21 12.22 6.41 0.60
C ALA A 21 10.76 6.22 0.17
N ILE A 22 9.89 6.02 1.16
CA ILE A 22 8.45 5.77 0.92
C ILE A 22 7.79 7.03 0.37
N VAL A 23 7.24 6.93 -0.84
CA VAL A 23 6.44 8.01 -1.44
C VAL A 23 4.96 7.73 -1.19
N LYS A 24 4.31 8.59 -0.41
CA LYS A 24 2.88 8.47 -0.06
C LYS A 24 1.99 9.00 -1.18
N THR A 25 0.89 8.29 -1.47
CA THR A 25 -0.09 8.67 -2.49
C THR A 25 -1.52 8.28 -2.10
N HIS A 26 -2.48 9.10 -2.52
CA HIS A 26 -3.91 8.81 -2.47
C HIS A 26 -4.44 8.27 -3.81
N LEU A 27 -3.61 8.29 -4.85
CA LEU A 27 -3.98 7.88 -6.21
C LEU A 27 -4.06 6.35 -6.29
N ARG A 28 -5.26 5.81 -6.06
CA ARG A 28 -5.56 4.36 -6.18
C ARG A 28 -5.90 3.94 -7.61
N ASN A 29 -6.31 4.89 -8.45
CA ASN A 29 -6.72 4.72 -9.85
C ASN A 29 -5.53 4.73 -10.83
N MET A 30 -4.30 4.86 -10.35
CA MET A 30 -3.12 4.87 -11.22
C MET A 30 -2.63 3.44 -11.47
N ILE A 31 -2.29 3.17 -12.73
CA ILE A 31 -1.69 1.90 -13.16
C ILE A 31 -0.20 1.89 -12.81
N VAL A 32 0.32 0.74 -12.41
CA VAL A 32 1.76 0.53 -12.20
C VAL A 32 2.46 0.53 -13.56
N VAL A 33 3.30 1.55 -13.76
CA VAL A 33 4.14 1.72 -14.95
C VAL A 33 5.51 1.05 -14.70
N PRO A 34 6.16 0.43 -15.70
CA PRO A 34 7.47 -0.21 -15.55
C PRO A 34 8.56 0.67 -14.92
N GLU A 35 8.48 1.99 -15.12
CA GLU A 35 9.43 2.94 -14.51
C GLU A 35 9.41 2.93 -12.97
N MET A 36 8.30 2.49 -12.37
CA MET A 36 8.10 2.47 -10.92
C MET A 36 8.70 1.22 -10.25
N ILE A 37 9.20 0.25 -11.03
CA ILE A 37 9.76 -1.00 -10.51
C ILE A 37 10.91 -0.71 -9.53
N GLY A 38 10.88 -1.38 -8.38
CA GLY A 38 11.86 -1.21 -7.30
C GLY A 38 11.62 0.04 -6.44
N SER A 39 10.53 0.78 -6.66
CA SER A 39 10.14 1.89 -5.79
C SER A 39 9.24 1.40 -4.64
N VAL A 40 9.27 2.12 -3.51
CA VAL A 40 8.37 1.87 -2.37
C VAL A 40 7.29 2.94 -2.34
N VAL A 41 6.04 2.50 -2.48
CA VAL A 41 4.86 3.36 -2.54
C VAL A 41 3.98 3.16 -1.31
N GLY A 42 3.62 4.26 -0.65
CA GLY A 42 2.59 4.25 0.39
C GLY A 42 1.22 4.50 -0.21
N VAL A 43 0.40 3.45 -0.39
CA VAL A 43 -0.96 3.57 -0.95
C VAL A 43 -1.96 3.77 0.18
N TYR A 44 -2.72 4.85 0.14
CA TYR A 44 -3.75 5.13 1.14
C TYR A 44 -4.95 4.18 1.04
N ASN A 45 -5.35 3.58 2.16
CA ASN A 45 -6.49 2.67 2.22
C ASN A 45 -7.78 3.28 2.78
N GLY A 46 -7.74 4.53 3.27
CA GLY A 46 -8.85 5.20 3.97
C GLY A 46 -8.57 5.52 5.44
N LYS A 47 -7.50 4.94 6.02
CA LYS A 47 -7.06 5.22 7.39
C LYS A 47 -5.55 5.32 7.50
N VAL A 48 -4.83 4.42 6.83
CA VAL A 48 -3.37 4.32 6.87
C VAL A 48 -2.79 4.25 5.46
N PHE A 49 -1.49 4.53 5.35
CA PHE A 49 -0.73 4.33 4.13
C PHE A 49 -0.06 2.96 4.19
N ASN A 50 -0.53 2.03 3.35
CA ASN A 50 0.06 0.71 3.23
C ASN A 50 1.32 0.82 2.37
N THR A 51 2.45 0.39 2.92
CA THR A 51 3.73 0.36 2.19
C THR A 51 3.78 -0.84 1.26
N VAL A 52 3.83 -0.58 -0.04
CA VAL A 52 3.91 -1.57 -1.11
C VAL A 52 5.21 -1.38 -1.86
N GLU A 53 5.99 -2.45 -1.95
CA GLU A 53 7.18 -2.51 -2.80
C GLU A 53 6.78 -3.02 -4.18
N ILE A 54 7.07 -2.23 -5.22
CA ILE A 54 6.62 -2.52 -6.58
C ILE A 54 7.53 -3.57 -7.23
N LYS A 55 6.96 -4.75 -7.49
CA LYS A 55 7.62 -5.85 -8.21
C LYS A 55 7.30 -5.80 -9.72
N PRO A 56 8.14 -6.40 -10.58
CA PRO A 56 7.89 -6.45 -12.04
C PRO A 56 6.57 -7.13 -12.41
N GLU A 57 6.15 -8.14 -11.65
CA GLU A 57 4.89 -8.87 -11.86
C GLU A 57 3.64 -8.02 -11.62
N MET A 58 3.77 -6.86 -10.98
CA MET A 58 2.67 -5.96 -10.65
C MET A 58 2.38 -4.92 -11.75
N VAL A 59 3.16 -4.92 -12.84
CA VAL A 59 2.98 -3.98 -13.95
C VAL A 59 1.62 -4.21 -14.62
N GLY A 60 0.91 -3.12 -14.93
CA GLY A 60 -0.41 -3.17 -15.56
C GLY A 60 -1.59 -3.27 -14.58
N HIS A 61 -1.32 -3.54 -13.30
CA HIS A 61 -2.33 -3.50 -12.24
C HIS A 61 -2.54 -2.09 -11.69
N TYR A 62 -3.70 -1.84 -11.07
CA TYR A 62 -3.93 -0.58 -10.35
C TYR A 62 -3.29 -0.61 -8.97
N LEU A 63 -2.74 0.54 -8.54
CA LEU A 63 -2.17 0.69 -7.19
C LEU A 63 -3.19 0.37 -6.08
N GLY A 64 -4.48 0.60 -6.35
CA GLY A 64 -5.57 0.29 -5.41
C GLY A 64 -5.74 -1.20 -5.11
N GLU A 65 -5.31 -2.10 -5.99
CA GLU A 65 -5.44 -3.57 -5.82
C GLU A 65 -4.54 -4.10 -4.70
N PHE A 66 -3.40 -3.43 -4.48
CA PHE A 66 -2.42 -3.83 -3.46
C PHE A 66 -2.73 -3.29 -2.07
N SER A 67 -3.79 -2.49 -1.92
CA SER A 67 -4.17 -1.87 -0.65
C SER A 67 -5.64 -2.13 -0.35
N ILE A 68 -5.87 -3.08 0.57
CA ILE A 68 -7.23 -3.47 0.99
C ILE A 68 -7.85 -2.32 1.80
N SER A 69 -9.02 -1.87 1.37
CA SER A 69 -9.74 -0.74 2.00
C SER A 69 -10.57 -1.12 3.23
N TYR A 70 -10.78 -2.41 3.47
CA TYR A 70 -11.56 -2.91 4.59
C TYR A 70 -10.78 -3.96 5.37
N THR A 71 -11.15 -4.17 6.63
CA THR A 71 -10.63 -5.28 7.42
C THR A 71 -11.49 -6.52 7.16
N PRO A 72 -10.92 -7.65 6.72
CA PRO A 72 -11.70 -8.85 6.44
C PRO A 72 -12.37 -9.35 7.72
N VAL A 73 -13.69 -9.56 7.66
CA VAL A 73 -14.45 -10.13 8.77
C VAL A 73 -14.31 -11.65 8.74
N ARG A 74 -13.93 -12.24 9.87
CA ARG A 74 -13.97 -13.69 10.07
C ARG A 74 -15.07 -13.97 11.07
N HIS A 75 -16.06 -14.79 10.68
CA HIS A 75 -17.07 -15.29 11.60
C HIS A 75 -16.42 -16.35 12.50
N GLY A 76 -15.83 -15.89 13.60
CA GLY A 76 -15.13 -16.71 14.58
C GLY A 76 -15.24 -16.11 15.97
N ARG A 77 -14.52 -16.69 16.93
CA ARG A 77 -14.48 -16.18 18.31
C ARG A 77 -13.97 -14.73 18.28
N ALA A 78 -14.67 -13.84 18.98
CA ALA A 78 -14.32 -12.43 19.07
C ALA A 78 -12.84 -12.28 19.44
N GLY A 79 -12.02 -11.74 18.54
CA GLY A 79 -10.70 -11.25 18.89
C GLY A 79 -10.82 -10.07 19.87
N ASN A 80 -9.69 -9.68 20.46
CA ASN A 80 -9.53 -8.73 21.58
C ASN A 80 -10.13 -7.31 21.39
N ALA A 81 -10.93 -7.05 20.36
CA ALA A 81 -11.50 -5.74 20.03
C ALA A 81 -13.01 -5.77 19.68
N SER A 82 -13.74 -6.87 19.91
CA SER A 82 -15.20 -6.91 19.70
C SER A 82 -15.93 -6.85 21.05
N THR A 83 -16.22 -5.64 21.51
CA THR A 83 -17.12 -5.34 22.64
C THR A 83 -18.60 -5.52 22.28
N ARG A 84 -18.96 -6.61 21.58
CA ARG A 84 -20.37 -7.00 21.50
C ARG A 84 -20.63 -8.01 22.59
N PHE A 85 -21.38 -7.57 23.59
CA PHE A 85 -21.84 -8.34 24.74
C PHE A 85 -22.39 -9.69 24.28
N ILE A 86 -21.78 -10.77 24.76
CA ILE A 86 -22.27 -12.14 24.62
C ILE A 86 -22.95 -12.46 25.95
N PRO A 87 -24.30 -12.50 26.04
CA PRO A 87 -24.95 -12.91 27.26
C PRO A 87 -24.57 -14.36 27.56
N LEU A 88 -23.90 -14.56 28.70
CA LEU A 88 -23.69 -15.89 29.26
C LEU A 88 -25.06 -16.44 29.68
N ARG A 89 -25.41 -17.61 29.15
CA ARG A 89 -26.54 -18.40 29.62
C ARG A 89 -26.02 -19.48 30.56
#